data_AF-A0A832UPX4-F1
#
_entry.id   AF-A0A832UPX4-F1
#
_cell.length_a   1.000
_cell.length_b   1.000
_cell.length_c   1.000
_cell.angle_alpha   90.00
_cell.angle_beta   90.00
_cell.angle_gamma   90.00
#
_symmetry.space_group_name_H-M   'P 1'
#
loop_
_entity.id
_entity.type
_entity.pdbx_description
1 polymer ?
#
loop_
_entity_poly.entity_id
_entity_poly.type
_entity_poly.pdbx_seq_one_letter_code
_entity_poly.pdbx_strand_id
1 'polypeptide(L)'
;MKYQKGNFVEWEDEKFELLQIQFHHPSEHTVNGKTFPMEIHLVQRSGDHAYIVIGVFAKYGKSNDIIQQLWKDIPTQIDKKNSCKRSSH
;
A
#
# COMPACT_ATOMS: atom_id res chain seq x y z
N MET A 1 -8.96 -7.87 4.10
CA MET A 1 -9.37 -8.18 2.71
C MET A 1 -8.54 -9.35 2.20
N LYS A 2 -9.14 -10.31 1.48
CA LYS A 2 -8.39 -11.27 0.67
C LYS A 2 -8.47 -10.77 -0.77
N TYR A 3 -7.34 -10.39 -1.36
CA TYR A 3 -7.30 -9.96 -2.77
C TYR A 3 -7.50 -11.18 -3.67
N GLN A 4 -8.22 -11.01 -4.77
CA GLN A 4 -8.41 -12.11 -5.73
C GLN A 4 -7.06 -12.50 -6.34
N LYS A 5 -6.82 -13.81 -6.49
CA LYS A 5 -5.70 -14.33 -7.28
C LYS A 5 -5.76 -13.72 -8.68
N GLY A 6 -4.62 -13.22 -9.18
CA GLY A 6 -4.52 -12.52 -10.46
C GLY A 6 -3.99 -11.08 -10.35
N ASN A 7 -3.94 -10.51 -9.14
CA ASN A 7 -3.27 -9.23 -8.89
C ASN A 7 -1.81 -9.51 -8.50
N PHE A 8 -0.88 -9.38 -9.44
CA PHE A 8 0.55 -9.58 -9.22
C PHE A 8 1.37 -8.60 -10.05
N VAL A 9 2.65 -8.50 -9.70
CA VAL A 9 3.67 -7.94 -10.59
C VAL A 9 4.69 -9.00 -10.93
N GLU A 10 5.35 -8.84 -12.08
CA GLU A 10 6.47 -9.68 -12.50
C GLU A 10 7.76 -8.87 -12.41
N TRP A 11 8.77 -9.46 -11.78
CA TRP A 11 10.11 -8.93 -11.69
C TRP A 11 11.10 -10.07 -11.83
N GLU A 12 12.06 -9.96 -12.76
CA GLU A 12 13.06 -11.03 -13.03
C GLU A 12 12.43 -12.41 -13.22
N ASP A 13 11.36 -12.49 -14.02
CA ASP A 13 10.58 -13.71 -14.30
C ASP A 13 9.88 -14.35 -13.09
N GLU A 14 9.86 -13.66 -11.93
CA GLU A 14 9.18 -14.10 -10.72
C GLU A 14 7.89 -13.29 -10.47
N LYS A 15 6.83 -13.97 -10.03
CA LYS A 15 5.52 -13.37 -9.72
C LYS A 15 5.42 -13.01 -8.24
N PHE A 16 5.01 -11.77 -7.97
CA PHE A 16 4.75 -11.26 -6.64
C PHE A 16 3.26 -10.94 -6.49
N GLU A 17 2.53 -11.77 -5.74
CA GLU A 17 1.09 -11.59 -5.51
C GLU A 17 0.82 -10.46 -4.51
N LEU A 18 -0.20 -9.63 -4.79
CA LEU A 18 -0.63 -8.56 -3.89
C LEU A 18 -1.20 -9.13 -2.59
N LEU A 19 -0.60 -8.76 -1.47
CA LEU A 19 -1.02 -9.18 -0.13
C LEU A 19 -1.82 -8.12 0.61
N GLN A 20 -1.38 -6.86 0.53
CA GLN A 20 -1.90 -5.77 1.36
C GLN A 20 -1.76 -4.42 0.63
N ILE A 21 -2.69 -3.53 0.94
CA ILE A 21 -2.60 -2.11 0.61
C ILE A 21 -2.54 -1.34 1.93
N GLN A 22 -1.51 -0.53 2.12
CA GLN A 22 -1.32 0.31 3.31
C GLN A 22 -1.27 1.78 2.90
N PHE A 23 -1.79 2.65 3.75
CA PHE A 23 -1.84 4.10 3.53
C PHE A 23 -1.04 4.79 4.63
N HIS A 24 -0.14 5.69 4.25
CA HIS A 24 0.71 6.46 5.15
C HIS A 24 0.44 7.95 4.93
N HIS A 25 0.28 8.69 6.03
CA HIS A 25 0.10 10.14 6.02
C HIS A 25 0.94 10.75 7.17
N PRO A 26 1.93 11.62 6.88
CA PRO A 26 2.42 12.00 5.54
C PRO A 26 3.17 10.84 4.84
N SER A 27 3.70 11.05 3.64
CA SER A 27 4.55 10.04 3.00
C SER A 27 5.76 9.68 3.86
N GLU A 28 6.14 8.40 3.86
CA GLU A 28 7.34 7.93 4.56
C GLU A 28 8.58 8.27 3.73
N HIS A 29 8.51 8.05 2.41
CA HIS A 29 9.56 8.42 1.49
C HIS A 29 9.52 9.92 1.16
N THR A 30 10.69 10.46 0.82
CA THR A 30 10.84 11.82 0.31
C THR A 30 11.40 11.79 -1.10
N VAL A 31 11.00 12.78 -1.91
CA VAL A 31 11.62 13.02 -3.22
C VAL A 31 12.27 14.39 -3.19
N ASN A 32 13.59 14.45 -3.39
CA ASN A 32 14.39 15.67 -3.26
C ASN A 32 14.19 16.36 -1.89
N GLY A 33 14.14 15.57 -0.82
CA GLY A 33 13.96 16.04 0.55
C GLY A 33 12.56 16.54 0.89
N LYS A 34 11.58 16.40 -0.02
CA LYS A 34 10.18 16.81 0.21
C LYS A 34 9.29 15.60 0.44
N THR A 35 8.46 15.65 1.48
CA THR A 35 7.37 14.71 1.72
C THR A 35 6.16 15.05 0.84
N PHE A 36 5.30 14.06 0.63
CA PHE A 36 4.02 14.19 -0.03
C PHE A 36 2.90 14.08 1.01
N PRO A 37 1.72 14.65 0.72
CA PRO A 37 0.57 14.50 1.60
C PRO A 37 0.24 13.06 1.94
N MET A 38 0.42 12.10 1.03
CA MET A 38 0.13 10.69 1.33
C MET A 38 0.98 9.77 0.48
N GLU A 39 1.22 8.57 0.98
CA GLU A 39 1.85 7.47 0.26
C GLU A 39 1.04 6.19 0.43
N ILE A 40 0.92 5.43 -0.65
CA ILE A 40 0.19 4.16 -0.70
C ILE A 40 1.22 3.06 -0.96
N HIS A 41 1.28 2.06 -0.09
CA HIS A 41 2.13 0.88 -0.27
C HIS A 41 1.31 -0.30 -0.77
N LEU A 42 1.66 -0.81 -1.93
CA LEU A 42 1.16 -2.08 -2.46
C LEU A 42 2.18 -3.16 -2.10
N VAL A 43 1.90 -3.94 -1.07
CA VAL A 43 2.80 -4.98 -0.56
C VAL A 43 2.54 -6.27 -1.30
N GLN A 44 3.56 -6.75 -2.01
CA GLN A 44 3.52 -7.94 -2.84
C GLN A 44 4.55 -8.94 -2.34
N ARG A 45 4.28 -10.24 -2.52
CA ARG A 45 5.18 -11.31 -2.08
C ARG A 45 5.25 -12.43 -3.10
N SER A 46 6.44 -12.97 -3.30
CA SER A 46 6.64 -14.14 -4.15
C SER A 46 6.42 -15.46 -3.41
N GLY A 47 6.36 -16.56 -4.16
CA GLY A 47 6.30 -17.91 -3.60
C GLY A 47 7.49 -18.20 -2.67
N ASP A 48 8.66 -17.65 -2.99
CA ASP A 48 9.91 -17.87 -2.27
C ASP A 48 10.13 -16.87 -1.11
N HIS A 49 9.07 -16.19 -0.69
CA HIS A 49 9.02 -15.30 0.48
C HIS A 49 9.78 -13.97 0.31
N ALA A 50 10.18 -13.61 -0.91
CA ALA A 50 10.67 -12.27 -1.22
C ALA A 50 9.51 -11.26 -1.27
N TYR A 51 9.78 -9.98 -0.98
CA TYR A 51 8.79 -8.90 -1.00
C TYR A 51 9.15 -7.82 -2.01
N ILE A 52 8.14 -7.31 -2.69
CA ILE A 52 8.19 -6.04 -3.44
C ILE A 52 7.14 -5.12 -2.84
N VAL A 53 7.53 -3.87 -2.59
CA VAL A 53 6.62 -2.83 -2.14
C VAL A 53 6.62 -1.71 -3.17
N ILE A 54 5.47 -1.48 -3.79
CA ILE A 54 5.29 -0.34 -4.70
C ILE A 54 4.72 0.83 -3.90
N GLY A 55 5.51 1.90 -3.80
CA GLY A 55 5.11 3.17 -3.22
C GLY A 55 4.49 4.11 -4.26
N VAL A 56 3.27 4.59 -4.00
CA VAL A 56 2.58 5.57 -4.85
C VAL A 56 2.33 6.84 -4.06
N PHE A 57 2.93 7.95 -4.48
CA PHE A 57 2.70 9.25 -3.86
C PHE A 57 1.39 9.90 -4.33
N ALA A 58 0.63 10.45 -3.38
CA ALA A 58 -0.55 11.24 -3.66
C ALA A 58 -0.35 12.71 -3.24
N LYS A 59 -0.89 13.61 -4.07
CA LYS A 59 -0.90 15.07 -3.84
C LYS A 59 -2.34 15.56 -3.77
N TYR A 60 -2.56 16.68 -3.09
CA TYR A 60 -3.84 17.40 -3.19
C TYR A 60 -4.11 17.82 -4.64
N GLY A 61 -5.36 17.72 -5.06
CA GLY A 61 -5.77 18.03 -6.42
C GLY A 61 -7.14 17.47 -6.76
N LYS A 62 -7.36 17.17 -8.03
CA LYS A 62 -8.60 16.53 -8.48
C LYS A 62 -8.77 15.18 -7.80
N SER A 63 -10.00 14.87 -7.42
CA SER A 63 -10.30 13.56 -6.85
C SER A 63 -9.98 12.43 -7.83
N ASN A 64 -9.53 11.31 -7.29
CA ASN A 64 -9.19 10.12 -8.06
C ASN A 64 -10.22 9.03 -7.75
N ASP A 65 -10.98 8.61 -8.77
CA ASP A 65 -12.09 7.66 -8.62
C ASP A 65 -11.63 6.30 -8.07
N ILE A 66 -10.40 5.87 -8.38
CA ILE A 66 -9.83 4.62 -7.87
C ILE A 66 -9.55 4.75 -6.36
N ILE A 67 -8.95 5.87 -5.94
CA ILE A 67 -8.71 6.12 -4.51
C ILE A 67 -10.04 6.22 -3.76
N GLN A 68 -11.05 6.87 -4.34
CA GLN A 68 -12.37 6.93 -3.73
C GLN A 68 -13.01 5.54 -3.56
N GLN A 69 -12.89 4.66 -4.55
CA GLN A 69 -13.39 3.29 -4.47
C GLN A 69 -12.68 2.52 -3.35
N LEU A 70 -11.34 2.57 -3.32
CA LEU A 70 -10.54 1.96 -2.26
C LEU A 70 -10.94 2.49 -0.88
N TRP A 71 -11.20 3.80 -0.76
CA TRP A 71 -11.57 4.43 0.50
C TRP A 71 -12.91 3.94 1.07
N LYS A 72 -13.86 3.59 0.21
CA LYS A 72 -15.17 3.05 0.63
C LYS A 72 -15.03 1.68 1.29
N ASP A 73 -14.02 0.91 0.90
CA ASP A 73 -13.80 -0.43 1.41
C ASP A 73 -12.86 -0.46 2.63
N ILE A 74 -12.30 0.69 3.05
CA ILE A 74 -11.49 0.79 4.26
C ILE A 74 -12.41 0.57 5.48
N PRO A 75 -12.13 -0.43 6.34
CA PRO A 75 -12.92 -0.67 7.54
C PRO A 75 -12.93 0.55 8.47
N THR A 76 -14.11 0.99 8.87
CA THR A 76 -14.29 2.11 9.83
C THR A 76 -14.13 1.69 11.29
N GLN A 77 -14.05 0.39 11.55
CA GLN A 77 -13.81 -0.18 12.86
C GLN A 77 -12.44 -0.87 12.89
N ILE A 78 -11.68 -0.61 13.95
CA ILE A 78 -10.42 -1.32 14.19
C ILE A 78 -10.78 -2.75 14.60
N ASP A 79 -10.55 -3.72 13.71
CA ASP A 79 -10.49 -5.11 14.11
C ASP A 79 -9.38 -5.24 15.16
N LYS A 80 -9.75 -5.59 16.40
CA LYS A 80 -8.83 -5.74 17.56
C LYS A 80 -7.69 -6.76 17.35
N LYS A 81 -7.54 -7.36 16.16
CA LYS A 81 -6.51 -8.35 15.83
C LYS A 81 -5.29 -7.81 15.09
N ASN A 82 -5.34 -6.61 14.51
CA ASN A 82 -4.18 -6.03 13.83
C ASN A 82 -3.87 -4.67 14.46
N SER A 83 -3.26 -4.68 15.65
CA SER A 83 -2.69 -3.46 16.19
C SER A 83 -1.57 -2.99 15.27
N CYS A 84 -1.75 -1.80 14.70
CA CYS A 84 -0.67 -1.01 14.13
C CYS A 84 0.35 -0.78 15.23
N LYS A 85 1.38 -1.62 15.30
CA LYS A 85 2.56 -1.32 16.09
C LYS A 85 3.37 -0.33 15.27
N ARG A 86 3.37 0.93 15.72
CA ARG A 86 4.39 1.90 15.30
C ARG A 86 5.75 1.27 15.59
N SER A 87 6.49 0.94 14.53
CA SER A 87 7.92 0.69 14.61
C SER A 87 8.57 2.05 14.84
N SER A 88 8.78 2.40 16.10
CA SER A 88 9.71 3.46 16.49
C SER A 88 11.12 2.95 16.21
N HIS A 89 11.75 3.49 15.17
CA HIS A 89 13.21 3.61 15.13
C HIS A 89 13.59 4.95 15.75
#